data_AF-A0AAU4MNL7-F1
#
_entry.id   AF-A0AAU4MNL7-F1
#
_cell.length_a   1.000
_cell.length_b   1.000
_cell.length_c   1.000
_cell.angle_alpha   90.00
_cell.angle_beta   90.00
_cell.angle_gamma   90.00
#
_symmetry.space_group_name_H-M   'P 1'
#
loop_
_entity.id
_entity.type
_entity.pdbx_description
1 polymer ?
#
loop_
_entity_poly.entity_id
_entity_poly.type
_entity_poly.pdbx_seq_one_letter_code
_entity_poly.pdbx_strand_id
1 'polypeptide(L)'
;MSVSVTKTTGGSAEITWESTDDPHGWLARSVEGDQLAYALEALGDGEAERNTDRSESDVRQAAFFTNQLAGLLERRAAVQVVRLRDDYGLSWRQIAESIHEDPEKQSTIRRQYETGRRIIGY
;
A
#
# COMPACT_ATOMS: atom_id res chain seq x y z
N MET A 1 13.40 -12.10 -0.88
CA MET A 1 11.93 -12.10 -0.89
C MET A 1 11.49 -10.93 -1.74
N SER A 2 10.93 -11.21 -2.91
CA SER A 2 10.52 -10.17 -3.86
C SER A 2 9.34 -10.68 -4.68
N VAL A 3 8.24 -9.95 -4.62
CA VAL A 3 7.13 -10.10 -5.57
C VAL A 3 7.61 -9.60 -6.93
N SER A 4 7.41 -10.38 -7.99
CA SER A 4 7.70 -9.95 -9.35
C SER A 4 6.44 -9.48 -10.05
N VAL A 5 6.49 -8.30 -10.66
CA VAL A 5 5.44 -7.79 -11.54
C VAL A 5 6.02 -7.66 -12.95
N THR A 6 5.61 -8.56 -13.84
CA THR A 6 6.02 -8.54 -15.25
C THR A 6 4.98 -7.79 -16.05
N LYS A 7 5.37 -6.66 -16.63
CA LYS A 7 4.51 -5.93 -17.57
C LYS A 7 4.38 -6.72 -18.87
N THR A 8 3.16 -7.08 -19.23
CA THR A 8 2.86 -7.71 -20.52
C THR A 8 2.28 -6.67 -21.48
N THR A 9 2.20 -6.99 -22.77
CA THR A 9 1.64 -6.08 -23.77
C THR A 9 0.13 -5.93 -23.61
N GLY A 10 -0.41 -4.74 -23.85
CA GLY A 10 -1.87 -4.52 -23.89
C GLY A 10 -2.54 -4.26 -22.54
N GLY A 11 -1.85 -3.62 -21.58
CA GLY A 11 -2.43 -3.24 -20.29
C GLY A 11 -2.60 -4.39 -19.30
N SER A 12 -1.94 -5.53 -19.57
CA SER A 12 -1.89 -6.66 -18.65
C SER A 12 -0.59 -6.65 -17.84
N ALA A 13 -0.64 -7.27 -16.66
CA ALA A 13 0.55 -7.56 -15.85
C ALA A 13 0.37 -8.92 -15.18
N GLU A 14 1.47 -9.67 -15.08
CA GLU A 14 1.53 -10.91 -14.32
C GLU A 14 2.20 -10.64 -12.97
N ILE A 15 1.58 -11.12 -11.89
CA ILE A 15 2.09 -11.01 -10.53
C ILE A 15 2.43 -12.41 -10.07
N THR A 16 3.69 -12.63 -9.69
CA THR A 16 4.17 -13.92 -9.19
C THR A 16 4.85 -13.74 -7.84
N TRP A 17 4.57 -14.66 -6.92
CA TRP A 17 5.20 -14.73 -5.61
C TRP A 17 5.29 -16.18 -5.13
N GLU A 18 6.27 -16.47 -4.29
CA GLU A 18 6.37 -17.75 -3.58
C GLU A 18 5.78 -17.63 -2.17
N SER A 19 5.50 -18.77 -1.54
CA SER A 19 5.05 -18.80 -0.13
C SER A 19 6.06 -18.15 0.82
N THR A 20 7.34 -18.16 0.47
CA THR A 20 8.40 -17.50 1.25
C THR A 20 8.36 -15.98 1.12
N ASP A 21 7.80 -15.43 0.03
CA ASP A 21 7.68 -13.98 -0.18
C ASP A 21 6.53 -13.35 0.61
N ASP A 22 5.54 -14.16 1.01
CA ASP A 22 4.38 -13.73 1.80
C ASP A 22 4.22 -14.50 3.12
N PRO A 23 5.19 -14.38 4.05
CA PRO A 23 5.19 -15.15 5.30
C PRO A 23 3.98 -14.85 6.21
N HIS A 24 3.27 -13.75 5.96
CA HIS A 24 2.09 -13.36 6.73
C HIS A 24 0.76 -13.54 5.96
N GLY A 25 0.79 -13.99 4.70
CA GLY A 25 -0.39 -14.23 3.88
C GLY A 25 -1.13 -12.95 3.44
N TRP A 26 -0.50 -11.78 3.47
CA TRP A 26 -1.16 -10.51 3.14
C TRP A 26 -1.27 -10.28 1.65
N LEU A 27 -0.27 -10.71 0.89
CA LEU A 27 -0.29 -10.64 -0.57
C LEU A 27 -1.32 -11.63 -1.13
N ALA A 28 -1.28 -12.88 -0.68
CA ALA A 28 -2.26 -13.90 -1.09
C ALA A 28 -3.68 -13.43 -0.80
N ARG A 29 -3.95 -12.93 0.42
CA ARG A 29 -5.26 -12.36 0.78
C ARG A 29 -5.68 -11.19 -0.11
N SER A 30 -4.74 -10.30 -0.46
CA SER A 30 -5.06 -9.13 -1.28
C SER A 30 -5.39 -9.49 -2.72
N VAL A 31 -4.74 -10.53 -3.27
CA VAL A 31 -4.97 -11.01 -4.63
C VAL A 31 -6.21 -11.91 -4.71
N GLU A 32 -6.32 -12.91 -3.82
CA GLU A 32 -7.43 -13.88 -3.82
C GLU A 32 -8.75 -13.27 -3.34
N GLY A 33 -8.70 -12.23 -2.50
CA GLY A 33 -9.86 -11.53 -1.97
C GLY A 33 -10.31 -10.32 -2.78
N ASP A 34 -9.86 -10.21 -4.04
CA ASP A 34 -10.15 -9.12 -4.99
C ASP A 34 -9.74 -7.71 -4.55
N GLN A 35 -9.08 -7.56 -3.40
CA GLN A 35 -8.70 -6.25 -2.84
C GLN A 35 -7.78 -5.47 -3.78
N LEU A 36 -6.83 -6.19 -4.41
CA LEU A 36 -5.94 -5.62 -5.40
C LEU A 36 -6.69 -5.19 -6.66
N ALA A 37 -7.66 -5.97 -7.13
CA ALA A 37 -8.45 -5.64 -8.31
C ALA A 37 -9.25 -4.35 -8.08
N TYR A 38 -9.98 -4.24 -6.96
CA TYR A 38 -10.73 -3.03 -6.61
C TYR A 38 -9.84 -1.79 -6.44
N ALA A 39 -8.64 -1.94 -5.88
CA ALA A 39 -7.71 -0.83 -5.75
C ALA A 39 -7.15 -0.38 -7.11
N LEU A 40 -6.84 -1.30 -8.01
CA LEU A 40 -6.40 -0.98 -9.37
C LEU A 40 -7.52 -0.33 -10.18
N GLU A 41 -8.76 -0.81 -10.03
CA GLU A 41 -9.94 -0.14 -10.60
C GLU A 41 -10.07 1.30 -10.09
N ALA A 42 -9.95 1.51 -8.77
CA ALA A 42 -10.03 2.85 -8.18
C ALA A 42 -8.94 3.82 -8.66
N LEU A 43 -7.76 3.30 -9.05
CA LEU A 43 -6.71 4.11 -9.67
C LEU A 43 -6.96 4.40 -11.16
N GLY A 44 -7.68 3.51 -11.84
CA GLY A 44 -8.06 3.64 -13.25
C GLY A 44 -9.32 4.49 -13.48
N ASP A 45 -10.22 4.55 -12.51
CA ASP A 45 -11.40 5.41 -12.49
C ASP A 45 -10.94 6.88 -12.42
N GLY A 46 -10.72 7.50 -13.58
CA GLY A 46 -10.65 8.95 -13.66
C GLY A 46 -11.98 9.57 -13.21
N GLU A 47 -11.95 10.76 -12.60
CA GLU A 47 -13.14 11.48 -12.08
C GLU A 47 -14.31 11.68 -13.08
N ALA A 48 -14.14 11.29 -14.35
CA ALA A 48 -15.00 11.61 -15.48
C ALA A 48 -16.11 10.59 -15.77
N GLU A 49 -15.97 9.31 -15.42
CA GLU A 49 -17.01 8.30 -15.67
C GLU A 49 -17.73 8.00 -14.36
N ARG A 50 -18.78 8.78 -14.09
CA ARG A 50 -19.78 8.36 -13.10
C ARG A 50 -20.32 7.03 -13.60
N ASN A 51 -19.86 5.95 -12.98
CA ASN A 51 -20.34 4.58 -13.13
C ASN A 51 -21.87 4.53 -12.96
N THR A 52 -22.63 4.85 -14.00
CA THR A 52 -24.10 4.89 -13.98
C THR A 52 -24.72 3.50 -13.97
N ASP A 53 -23.91 2.45 -14.18
CA ASP A 53 -24.36 1.06 -14.29
C ASP A 53 -23.93 0.17 -13.12
N ARG A 54 -23.22 0.68 -12.10
CA ARG A 54 -22.83 -0.12 -10.92
C ARG A 54 -23.95 -0.11 -9.88
N SER A 55 -24.23 -1.27 -9.28
CA SER A 55 -25.18 -1.35 -8.17
C SER A 55 -24.60 -0.70 -6.91
N GLU A 56 -25.45 -0.25 -5.99
CA GLU A 56 -25.00 0.28 -4.69
C GLU A 56 -24.15 -0.74 -3.92
N SER A 57 -24.46 -2.02 -4.03
CA SER A 57 -23.71 -3.11 -3.41
C SER A 57 -22.26 -3.14 -3.91
N ASP A 58 -22.06 -3.03 -5.22
CA ASP A 58 -20.74 -3.09 -5.84
C ASP A 58 -19.88 -1.88 -5.44
N VAL A 59 -20.49 -0.69 -5.39
CA VAL A 59 -19.80 0.54 -4.96
C VAL A 59 -19.35 0.44 -3.50
N ARG A 60 -20.21 -0.08 -2.61
CA ARG A 60 -19.86 -0.29 -1.20
C ARG A 60 -18.76 -1.33 -1.03
N GLN A 61 -18.80 -2.42 -1.80
CA GLN A 61 -17.78 -3.46 -1.77
C GLN A 61 -16.42 -2.94 -2.25
N ALA A 62 -16.40 -2.18 -3.35
CA ALA A 62 -15.20 -1.51 -3.84
C ALA A 62 -14.61 -0.56 -2.80
N ALA A 63 -15.43 0.31 -2.22
CA ALA A 63 -15.00 1.23 -1.17
C ALA A 63 -14.42 0.48 0.04
N PHE A 64 -15.05 -0.61 0.48
CA PHE A 64 -14.59 -1.42 1.60
C PHE A 64 -13.22 -2.05 1.34
N PHE A 65 -13.03 -2.69 0.18
CA PHE A 65 -11.78 -3.36 -0.13
C PHE A 65 -10.62 -2.40 -0.43
N THR A 66 -10.89 -1.30 -1.15
CA THR A 66 -9.89 -0.26 -1.39
C THR A 66 -9.42 0.36 -0.06
N ASN A 67 -10.33 0.65 0.87
CA ASN A 67 -9.95 1.16 2.20
C ASN A 67 -9.15 0.14 3.02
N GLN A 68 -9.51 -1.15 2.96
CA GLN A 68 -8.73 -2.20 3.63
C GLN A 68 -7.30 -2.27 3.10
N LEU A 69 -7.12 -2.26 1.78
CA LEU A 69 -5.79 -2.31 1.19
C LEU A 69 -4.99 -1.03 1.50
N ALA A 70 -5.62 0.14 1.42
CA ALA A 70 -5.00 1.41 1.80
C ALA A 70 -4.50 1.36 3.25
N GLY A 71 -5.33 0.93 4.20
CA GLY A 71 -4.93 0.80 5.60
C GLY A 71 -3.80 -0.22 5.81
N LEU A 72 -3.76 -1.31 5.05
CA LEU A 72 -2.65 -2.27 5.09
C LEU A 72 -1.35 -1.64 4.57
N LEU A 73 -1.41 -0.92 3.47
CA LEU A 73 -0.27 -0.20 2.89
C LEU A 73 0.23 0.91 3.83
N GLU A 74 -0.65 1.66 4.47
CA GLU A 74 -0.27 2.69 5.46
C GLU A 74 0.47 2.09 6.66
N ARG A 75 -0.04 0.98 7.22
CA ARG A 75 0.64 0.25 8.29
C ARG A 75 2.01 -0.23 7.86
N ARG A 76 2.13 -0.73 6.63
CA ARG A 76 3.42 -1.18 6.07
C ARG A 76 4.39 -0.02 5.86
N ALA A 77 3.93 1.11 5.35
CA ALA A 77 4.74 2.32 5.20
C ALA A 77 5.26 2.82 6.56
N ALA A 78 4.42 2.80 7.60
CA ALA A 78 4.84 3.15 8.96
C ALA A 78 5.96 2.23 9.49
N VAL A 79 5.89 0.92 9.23
CA VAL A 79 6.96 -0.03 9.58
C VAL A 79 8.24 0.23 8.78
N GLN A 80 8.13 0.60 7.50
CA GLN A 80 9.30 0.96 6.68
C GLN A 80 10.01 2.21 7.24
N VAL A 81 9.27 3.21 7.72
CA VAL A 81 9.83 4.38 8.40
C VAL A 81 10.66 3.98 9.62
N VAL A 82 10.17 3.01 10.42
CA VAL A 82 10.94 2.47 11.56
C VAL A 82 12.26 1.86 11.10
N ARG A 83 12.24 1.00 10.08
CA ARG A 83 13.47 0.39 9.54
C ARG A 83 14.46 1.43 9.02
N LEU A 84 13.99 2.40 8.24
CA LEU A 84 14.84 3.50 7.74
C LEU A 84 15.51 4.26 8.88
N ARG A 85 14.80 4.46 9.99
CA ARG A 85 15.34 5.15 11.16
C ARG A 85 16.29 4.29 11.98
N ASP A 86 15.86 3.09 12.36
CA ASP A 86 16.52 2.28 13.37
C ASP A 86 17.60 1.37 12.77
N ASP A 87 17.38 0.80 11.58
CA ASP A 87 18.32 -0.11 10.92
C ASP A 87 19.33 0.65 10.05
N TYR A 88 18.90 1.72 9.39
CA TYR A 88 19.73 2.48 8.44
C TYR A 88 20.18 3.85 8.97
N GLY A 89 19.72 4.28 10.15
CA GLY A 89 20.20 5.50 10.81
C GLY A 89 19.81 6.81 10.11
N LEU A 90 18.86 6.79 9.18
CA LEU A 90 18.47 8.00 8.42
C LEU A 90 17.87 9.07 9.34
N SER A 91 18.19 10.34 9.05
CA SER A 91 17.58 11.48 9.73
C SER A 91 16.12 11.66 9.32
N TRP A 92 15.31 12.28 10.18
CA TRP A 92 13.91 12.59 9.86
C TRP A 92 13.76 13.41 8.57
N ARG A 93 14.71 14.31 8.31
CA ARG A 93 14.75 15.11 7.09
C ARG A 93 14.95 14.26 5.84
N GLN A 94 15.94 13.34 5.87
CA GLN A 94 16.21 12.43 4.74
C GLN A 94 15.04 11.48 4.47
N ILE A 95 14.38 10.99 5.51
CA ILE A 95 13.20 10.12 5.36
C ILE A 95 12.03 10.93 4.76
N ALA A 96 11.80 12.16 5.21
CA ALA A 96 10.74 13.02 4.70
C ALA A 96 10.96 13.40 3.22
N GLU A 97 12.20 13.70 2.85
CA GLU A 97 12.61 13.92 1.46
C GLU A 97 12.39 12.67 0.59
N SER A 98 12.69 11.48 1.10
CA SER A 98 12.56 10.23 0.33
C SER A 98 11.10 9.77 0.13
N ILE A 99 10.22 10.02 1.10
CA ILE A 99 8.83 9.50 1.10
C ILE A 99 7.83 10.53 0.58
N HIS A 100 8.03 11.80 0.92
CA HIS A 100 7.07 12.86 0.62
C HIS A 100 7.62 13.91 -0.35
N GLU A 101 8.86 13.73 -0.84
CA GLU A 101 9.57 14.71 -1.67
C GLU A 101 9.63 16.11 -1.02
N ASP A 102 9.53 16.13 0.32
CA ASP A 102 9.41 17.35 1.11
C ASP A 102 10.13 17.17 2.46
N PRO A 103 11.34 17.74 2.61
CA PRO A 103 12.15 17.60 3.82
C PRO A 103 11.56 18.33 5.04
N GLU A 104 10.51 19.13 4.89
CA GLU A 104 9.84 19.85 5.99
C GLU A 104 8.75 18.99 6.65
N LYS A 105 8.32 17.89 6.02
CA LYS A 105 7.33 16.93 6.58
C LYS A 105 7.88 16.00 7.67
N GLN A 106 8.90 16.43 8.42
CA GLN A 106 9.53 15.64 9.49
C GLN A 106 8.54 15.26 10.60
N SER A 107 7.58 16.13 10.91
CA SER A 107 6.54 15.87 11.91
C SER A 107 5.62 14.72 11.50
N THR A 108 5.27 14.63 10.21
CA THR A 108 4.52 13.51 9.63
C THR A 108 5.30 12.22 9.74
N ILE A 109 6.58 12.23 9.37
CA ILE A 109 7.46 11.06 9.50
C ILE A 109 7.59 10.61 10.96
N ARG A 110 7.72 11.53 11.92
CA ARG A 110 7.76 11.16 13.35
C ARG A 110 6.48 10.47 13.81
N ARG A 111 5.31 10.96 13.38
CA ARG A 111 4.02 10.29 13.69
C ARG A 111 3.92 8.91 13.05
N GLN A 112 4.39 8.76 11.81
CA GLN A 112 4.47 7.46 11.14
C GLN A 112 5.43 6.52 11.86
N TYR A 113 6.58 7.00 12.32
CA TYR A 113 7.52 6.23 13.11
C TYR A 113 6.90 5.72 14.41
N GLU A 114 6.23 6.58 15.18
CA GLU A 114 5.53 6.18 16.40
C GLU A 114 4.44 5.14 16.12
N THR A 115 3.69 5.33 15.03
CA THR A 115 2.67 4.38 14.60
C THR A 115 3.29 3.03 14.24
N GLY A 116 4.39 3.05 13.49
CA GLY A 116 5.17 1.87 13.12
C GLY A 116 5.66 1.11 14.35
N ARG A 117 6.24 1.82 15.32
CA ARG A 117 6.69 1.24 16.60
C ARG A 117 5.57 0.53 17.35
N ARG A 118 4.40 1.16 17.48
CA ARG A 118 3.22 0.51 18.10
C ARG A 118 2.80 -0.75 17.35
N ILE A 119 2.87 -0.75 16.02
CA ILE A 119 2.51 -1.91 15.19
C ILE A 119 3.48 -3.09 15.43
N ILE A 120 4.78 -2.82 15.57
CA ILE A 120 5.80 -3.85 15.79
C ILE A 120 5.99 -4.25 17.25
N GLY A 121 5.29 -3.60 18.19
CA GLY A 121 5.30 -3.94 19.61
C GLY A 121 6.40 -3.30 20.46
N TYR A 122 6.92 -2.14 20.04
CA TYR A 122 7.93 -1.34 20.78
C TYR A 122 7.35 -0.08 21.43
#